data_AF-A0A1I4PTA7-F1
#
_entry.id   AF-A0A1I4PTA7-F1
#
_cell.length_a   1.000
_cell.length_b   1.000
_cell.length_c   1.000
_cell.angle_alpha   90.00
_cell.angle_beta   90.00
_cell.angle_gamma   90.00
#
_symmetry.space_group_name_H-M   'P 1'
#
loop_
_entity.id
_entity.type
_entity.pdbx_description
1 polymer ?
#
loop_
_entity_poly.entity_id
_entity_poly.type
_entity_poly.pdbx_seq_one_letter_code
_entity_poly.pdbx_strand_id
1 'polypeptide(L)'
;MDNAVLKLFICAETEKAWMADFHANMRWFAFDGIMVPVDPDYLPGRGAELAREGYTRDHALGRLAYLRHIVSGDEPVTEEAFAAANDEIRQRLAIVCEIAMSLGLTEFTLADGLWSEYMPTVPGPMQ
;
A
#
# COMPACT_ATOMS: atom_id res chain seq x y z
N MET A 1 -42.75 -20.44 7.45
CA MET A 1 -41.69 -19.52 7.90
C MET A 1 -40.39 -19.98 7.28
N ASP A 2 -39.85 -19.13 6.42
CA ASP A 2 -38.97 -19.47 5.32
C ASP A 2 -37.54 -19.84 5.73
N ASN A 3 -37.20 -21.12 5.59
CA ASN A 3 -35.85 -21.66 5.75
C ASN A 3 -34.83 -20.97 4.81
N ALA A 4 -35.29 -20.44 3.67
CA ALA A 4 -34.45 -19.66 2.76
C ALA A 4 -34.04 -18.30 3.35
N VAL A 5 -34.95 -17.62 4.05
CA VAL A 5 -34.68 -16.32 4.70
C VAL A 5 -33.68 -16.52 5.85
N LEU A 6 -33.82 -17.61 6.61
CA LEU A 6 -32.91 -17.92 7.70
C LEU A 6 -31.48 -18.25 7.21
N LYS A 7 -31.37 -18.99 6.10
CA LYS A 7 -30.07 -19.30 5.46
C LYS A 7 -29.38 -18.05 4.90
N LEU A 8 -30.13 -17.18 4.22
CA LEU A 8 -29.61 -15.92 3.72
C LEU A 8 -29.13 -15.00 4.85
N PHE A 9 -29.89 -14.96 5.96
CA PHE A 9 -29.51 -14.20 7.14
C PHE A 9 -28.21 -14.73 7.77
N ILE A 10 -28.08 -16.06 7.93
CA ILE A 10 -26.84 -16.67 8.44
C ILE A 10 -25.66 -16.34 7.52
N CYS A 11 -25.80 -16.47 6.20
CA CYS A 11 -24.74 -16.11 5.26
C CYS A 11 -24.32 -14.63 5.39
N ALA A 12 -25.29 -13.72 5.43
CA ALA A 12 -25.02 -12.29 5.56
C ALA A 12 -24.35 -11.95 6.90
N GLU A 13 -24.75 -12.57 8.01
CA GLU A 13 -24.12 -12.35 9.31
C GLU A 13 -22.72 -12.97 9.39
N THR A 14 -22.50 -14.14 8.78
CA THR A 14 -21.15 -14.71 8.67
C THR A 14 -20.20 -13.88 7.80
N GLU A 15 -20.71 -13.29 6.72
CA GLU A 15 -19.92 -12.41 5.84
C GLU A 15 -19.58 -11.10 6.55
N LYS A 16 -20.53 -10.50 7.27
CA LYS A 16 -20.28 -9.32 8.11
C LYS A 16 -19.28 -9.61 9.23
N ALA A 17 -19.39 -10.75 9.90
CA ALA A 17 -18.44 -11.16 10.94
C ALA A 17 -17.03 -11.36 10.37
N TRP A 18 -16.92 -12.01 9.21
CA TRP A 18 -15.64 -12.19 8.52
C TRP A 18 -15.04 -10.84 8.06
N MET A 19 -15.84 -9.92 7.52
CA MET A 19 -15.35 -8.58 7.16
C MET A 19 -14.94 -7.76 8.40
N ALA A 20 -15.68 -7.88 9.52
CA ALA A 20 -15.33 -7.20 10.77
C ALA A 20 -14.01 -7.73 11.36
N ASP A 21 -13.81 -9.05 11.37
CA ASP A 21 -12.55 -9.67 11.79
C ASP A 21 -11.41 -9.38 10.82
N PHE A 22 -11.68 -9.30 9.52
CA PHE A 22 -10.70 -8.89 8.51
C PHE A 22 -10.21 -7.47 8.81
N HIS A 23 -11.12 -6.49 8.93
CA HIS A 23 -10.76 -5.12 9.26
C HIS A 23 -10.07 -4.97 10.63
N ALA A 24 -10.42 -5.79 11.62
CA ALA A 24 -9.82 -5.76 12.95
C ALA A 24 -8.36 -6.26 12.97
N ASN A 25 -7.98 -7.10 12.02
CA ASN A 25 -6.64 -7.71 11.96
C ASN A 25 -5.71 -7.05 10.93
N MET A 26 -6.23 -6.20 10.03
CA MET A 26 -5.39 -5.44 9.10
C MET A 26 -4.43 -4.50 9.83
N ARG A 27 -3.21 -4.41 9.31
CA ARG A 27 -2.33 -3.29 9.61
C ARG A 27 -2.62 -2.15 8.64
N TRP A 28 -2.24 -0.94 9.04
CA TRP A 28 -2.47 0.24 8.22
C TRP A 28 -1.16 0.95 7.98
N PHE A 29 -0.89 1.27 6.71
CA PHE A 29 0.21 2.11 6.30
C PHE A 29 -0.30 3.52 6.06
N ALA A 30 0.29 4.52 6.70
CA ALA A 30 -0.06 5.92 6.48
C ALA A 30 0.64 6.43 5.23
N PHE A 31 -0.10 6.72 4.16
CA PHE A 31 0.44 7.26 2.92
C PHE A 31 -0.15 8.65 2.68
N ASP A 32 0.65 9.69 2.93
CA ASP A 32 0.19 11.08 2.90
C ASP A 32 -1.12 11.29 3.67
N GLY A 33 -2.23 11.58 2.98
CA GLY A 33 -3.54 11.81 3.56
C GLY A 33 -4.46 10.58 3.62
N ILE A 34 -3.97 9.38 3.28
CA ILE A 34 -4.77 8.15 3.21
C ILE A 34 -4.20 7.02 4.07
N MET A 35 -5.07 6.08 4.45
CA MET A 35 -4.69 4.86 5.17
C MET A 35 -4.83 3.65 4.25
N VAL A 36 -3.71 3.03 3.91
CA VAL A 36 -3.68 1.87 3.03
C VAL A 36 -3.68 0.59 3.87
N PRO A 37 -4.66 -0.31 3.70
CA PRO A 37 -4.71 -1.56 4.45
C PRO A 37 -3.60 -2.51 3.96
N VAL A 38 -2.88 -3.10 4.91
CA VAL A 38 -1.83 -4.10 4.69
C VAL A 38 -2.19 -5.35 5.47
N ASP A 39 -2.30 -6.47 4.76
CA ASP A 39 -2.63 -7.75 5.39
C ASP A 39 -1.37 -8.27 6.13
N PRO A 40 -1.46 -8.45 7.46
CA PRO A 40 -0.31 -8.84 8.26
C PRO A 40 0.23 -10.23 7.89
N ASP A 41 -0.55 -11.09 7.26
CA ASP A 41 -0.13 -12.46 6.89
C ASP A 41 0.93 -12.45 5.78
N TYR A 42 1.01 -11.37 5.00
CA TYR A 42 2.03 -11.18 3.97
C TYR A 42 3.36 -10.61 4.49
N LEU A 43 3.41 -10.13 5.74
CA LEU A 43 4.62 -9.52 6.31
C LEU A 43 5.67 -10.54 6.79
N PRO A 44 5.31 -11.63 7.48
CA PRO A 44 6.26 -12.65 7.90
C PRO A 44 7.06 -13.22 6.73
N GLY A 45 8.39 -13.24 6.85
CA GLY A 45 9.29 -13.82 5.84
C GLY A 45 9.56 -12.93 4.63
N ARG A 46 8.67 -11.99 4.29
CA ARG A 46 8.83 -11.10 3.13
C ARG A 46 10.03 -10.15 3.27
N GLY A 47 10.28 -9.62 4.47
CA GLY A 47 11.48 -8.81 4.72
C GLY A 47 12.80 -9.57 4.46
N ALA A 48 12.85 -10.86 4.81
CA ALA A 48 14.04 -11.70 4.57
C ALA A 48 14.20 -12.04 3.08
N GLU A 49 13.10 -12.22 2.35
CA GLU A 49 13.10 -12.38 0.90
C GLU A 49 13.60 -11.12 0.18
N LEU A 50 13.03 -9.97 0.51
CA LEU A 50 13.44 -8.66 -0.02
C LEU A 50 14.93 -8.41 0.23
N ALA A 51 15.42 -8.70 1.43
CA ALA A 51 16.84 -8.58 1.76
C ALA A 51 17.73 -9.50 0.90
N ARG A 52 17.28 -10.73 0.62
CA ARG A 52 18.00 -11.69 -0.25
C ARG A 52 18.10 -11.20 -1.69
N GLU A 53 17.09 -10.46 -2.16
CA GLU A 53 17.03 -9.85 -3.49
C GLU A 53 17.78 -8.51 -3.57
N GLY A 54 18.36 -8.04 -2.46
CA GLY A 54 19.02 -6.73 -2.38
C GLY A 54 18.04 -5.56 -2.40
N TYR A 55 16.76 -5.80 -2.11
CA TYR A 55 15.76 -4.75 -2.02
C TYR A 55 15.91 -4.00 -0.69
N THR A 56 15.96 -2.67 -0.74
CA THR A 56 16.29 -1.81 0.40
C THR A 56 15.11 -0.89 0.74
N ARG A 57 15.22 -0.24 1.91
CA ARG A 57 14.28 0.83 2.29
C ARG A 57 14.25 1.97 1.26
N ASP A 58 15.39 2.35 0.72
CA ASP A 58 15.48 3.41 -0.31
C ASP A 58 14.75 3.02 -1.60
N HIS A 59 14.82 1.74 -2.00
CA HIS A 59 14.03 1.24 -3.13
C HIS A 59 12.52 1.37 -2.87
N ALA A 60 12.07 1.08 -1.64
CA ALA A 60 10.66 1.24 -1.27
C ALA A 60 10.25 2.72 -1.27
N LEU A 61 11.05 3.61 -0.67
CA LEU A 61 10.80 5.06 -0.65
C LEU A 61 10.71 5.62 -2.08
N GLY A 62 11.61 5.23 -2.97
CA GLY A 62 11.55 5.65 -4.38
C GLY A 62 10.29 5.16 -5.09
N ARG A 63 9.82 3.94 -4.82
CA ARG A 63 8.55 3.44 -5.38
C ARG A 63 7.34 4.18 -4.82
N LEU A 64 7.34 4.50 -3.53
CA LEU A 64 6.28 5.29 -2.89
C LEU A 64 6.23 6.71 -3.46
N ALA A 65 7.39 7.37 -3.61
CA ALA A 65 7.52 8.68 -4.23
C ALA A 65 7.02 8.68 -5.69
N TYR A 66 7.43 7.67 -6.48
CA TYR A 66 6.93 7.50 -7.85
C TYR A 66 5.40 7.39 -7.90
N LEU A 67 4.80 6.59 -7.01
CA LEU A 67 3.35 6.42 -7.00
C LEU A 67 2.62 7.69 -6.57
N ARG A 68 3.16 8.47 -5.62
CA ARG A 68 2.66 9.81 -5.29
C ARG A 68 2.67 10.70 -6.54
N HIS A 69 3.78 10.73 -7.26
CA HIS A 69 3.92 11.48 -8.51
C HIS A 69 2.85 11.08 -9.55
N ILE A 70 2.63 9.77 -9.73
CA ILE A 70 1.61 9.28 -10.68
C ILE A 70 0.18 9.65 -10.27
N VAL A 71 -0.15 9.59 -8.97
CA VAL A 71 -1.51 9.83 -8.49
C VAL A 71 -1.83 11.32 -8.39
N SER A 72 -0.85 12.14 -8.02
CA SER A 72 -1.09 13.52 -7.56
C SER A 72 -0.05 14.54 -8.04
N GLY A 73 0.92 14.15 -8.86
CA GLY A 73 1.94 15.08 -9.37
C GLY A 73 2.89 15.59 -8.29
N ASP A 74 3.24 14.73 -7.32
CA ASP A 74 4.09 14.99 -6.15
C ASP A 74 3.43 15.78 -5.00
N GLU A 75 2.18 16.22 -5.16
CA GLU A 75 1.36 16.71 -4.03
C GLU A 75 0.98 15.56 -3.06
N PRO A 76 0.54 15.85 -1.83
CA PRO A 76 0.02 14.80 -0.94
C PRO A 76 -1.16 14.07 -1.57
N VAL A 77 -1.14 12.73 -1.55
CA VAL A 77 -2.29 11.94 -2.00
C VAL A 77 -3.45 12.08 -1.02
N THR A 78 -4.62 12.43 -1.55
CA THR A 78 -5.89 12.47 -0.83
C THR A 78 -6.75 11.24 -1.17
N GLU A 79 -7.76 10.97 -0.34
CA GLU A 79 -8.75 9.91 -0.59
C GLU A 79 -9.41 10.05 -1.98
N GLU A 80 -9.70 11.30 -2.39
CA GLU A 80 -10.33 11.60 -3.67
C GLU A 80 -9.40 11.28 -4.84
N ALA A 81 -8.12 11.69 -4.76
CA ALA A 81 -7.13 11.40 -5.79
C ALA A 81 -6.87 9.89 -5.89
N PHE A 82 -6.82 9.19 -4.75
CA PHE A 82 -6.65 7.75 -4.69
C PHE A 82 -7.86 6.98 -5.26
N ALA A 83 -9.08 7.41 -4.94
CA ALA A 83 -10.31 6.83 -5.48
C ALA A 83 -10.46 7.09 -7.00
N ALA A 84 -9.93 8.20 -7.50
CA ALA A 84 -9.91 8.51 -8.94
C ALA A 84 -8.82 7.75 -9.73
N ALA A 85 -7.79 7.24 -9.06
CA ALA A 85 -6.74 6.44 -9.68
C ALA A 85 -7.31 5.12 -10.26
N ASN A 86 -6.66 4.56 -11.28
CA ASN A 86 -7.09 3.27 -11.83
C ASN A 86 -6.77 2.10 -10.88
N ASP A 87 -7.42 0.95 -11.09
CA ASP A 87 -7.26 -0.24 -10.24
C ASP A 87 -5.81 -0.73 -10.16
N GLU A 88 -5.08 -0.66 -11.28
CA GLU A 88 -3.68 -1.07 -11.34
C GLU A 88 -2.81 -0.22 -10.41
N ILE A 89 -2.98 1.11 -10.42
CA ILE A 89 -2.26 2.04 -9.54
C ILE A 89 -2.62 1.78 -8.08
N ARG A 90 -3.90 1.57 -7.76
CA ARG A 90 -4.34 1.27 -6.39
C ARG A 90 -3.74 -0.03 -5.87
N GLN A 91 -3.78 -1.10 -6.66
CA GLN A 91 -3.18 -2.38 -6.31
C GLN A 91 -1.67 -2.25 -6.12
N ARG A 92 -1.01 -1.51 -7.02
CA ARG A 92 0.44 -1.28 -6.94
C ARG A 92 0.82 -0.49 -5.69
N LEU A 93 0.02 0.51 -5.30
CA LEU A 93 0.24 1.24 -4.06
C LEU A 93 0.12 0.34 -2.83
N ALA A 94 -0.91 -0.51 -2.77
CA ALA A 94 -1.06 -1.48 -1.69
C ALA A 94 0.15 -2.42 -1.57
N ILE A 95 0.63 -2.97 -2.70
CA ILE A 95 1.81 -3.85 -2.72
C ILE A 95 3.06 -3.11 -2.23
N VAL A 96 3.26 -1.86 -2.66
CA VAL A 96 4.44 -1.10 -2.24
C VAL A 96 4.36 -0.73 -0.75
N CYS A 97 3.17 -0.43 -0.22
CA CYS A 97 2.96 -0.22 1.22
C CYS A 97 3.26 -1.48 2.03
N GLU A 98 2.88 -2.66 1.54
CA GLU A 98 3.24 -3.95 2.15
C GLU A 98 4.75 -4.19 2.16
N ILE A 99 5.44 -3.92 1.04
CA ILE A 99 6.89 -4.01 0.93
C ILE A 99 7.55 -3.05 1.92
N ALA A 100 7.10 -1.80 1.96
CA ALA A 100 7.60 -0.78 2.88
C ALA A 100 7.44 -1.24 4.34
N MET A 101 6.26 -1.77 4.71
CA MET A 101 6.00 -2.30 6.05
C MET A 101 6.83 -3.52 6.39
N SER A 102 7.08 -4.40 5.42
CA SER A 102 8.00 -5.53 5.55
C SER A 102 9.45 -5.08 5.82
N LEU A 103 9.80 -3.86 5.40
CA LEU A 103 11.11 -3.22 5.64
C LEU A 103 11.10 -2.28 6.86
N GLY A 104 10.03 -2.26 7.64
CA GLY A 104 9.92 -1.50 8.89
C GLY A 104 9.41 -0.06 8.73
N LEU A 105 8.89 0.32 7.56
CA LEU A 105 8.19 1.60 7.38
C LEU A 105 6.71 1.47 7.77
N THR A 106 6.16 2.46 8.44
CA THR A 106 4.71 2.48 8.75
C THR A 106 4.00 3.70 8.18
N GLU A 107 4.78 4.67 7.71
CA GLU A 107 4.31 5.90 7.12
C GLU A 107 5.22 6.34 5.96
N PHE A 108 4.64 7.13 5.07
CA PHE A 108 5.33 7.87 4.04
C PHE A 108 4.57 9.17 3.78
N THR A 109 5.29 10.28 3.80
CA THR A 109 4.76 11.64 3.66
C THR A 109 5.64 12.45 2.72
N LEU A 110 5.22 13.68 2.39
CA LEU A 110 6.09 14.65 1.70
C LEU A 110 7.48 14.80 2.32
N ALA A 111 7.62 14.67 3.64
CA ALA A 111 8.91 14.82 4.33
C ALA A 111 9.91 13.72 3.98
N ASP A 112 9.44 12.58 3.48
CA ASP A 112 10.27 11.46 3.04
C ASP A 112 10.84 11.68 1.64
N GLY A 113 10.46 12.74 0.92
CA GLY A 113 11.07 13.16 -0.34
C GLY A 113 10.12 13.11 -1.54
N LEU A 114 10.53 13.78 -2.62
CA LEU A 114 9.86 13.86 -3.91
C LEU A 114 10.40 12.82 -4.88
N TRP A 115 9.63 12.49 -5.93
CA TRP A 115 10.09 11.52 -6.92
C TRP A 115 11.44 11.89 -7.55
N SER A 116 11.70 13.19 -7.80
CA SER A 116 12.96 13.68 -8.38
C SER A 116 14.21 13.29 -7.58
N GLU A 117 14.09 13.09 -6.27
CA GLU A 117 15.20 12.72 -5.39
C GLU A 117 15.57 11.24 -5.51
N TYR A 118 14.66 10.43 -6.04
CA TYR A 118 14.81 8.98 -6.25
C TYR A 118 14.99 8.60 -7.72
N MET A 119 14.90 9.57 -8.64
CA MET A 119 15.15 9.31 -10.05
C MET A 119 16.60 8.87 -10.24
N PRO A 120 16.86 7.77 -10.98
CA PRO A 120 18.23 7.42 -11.34
C PRO A 120 18.84 8.57 -12.12
N THR A 121 19.88 9.20 -11.56
CA THR A 121 20.62 10.26 -12.25
C THR A 121 21.17 9.67 -13.54
N VAL A 122 20.77 10.25 -14.68
CA VAL A 122 21.40 9.95 -15.97
C VAL A 122 22.91 10.15 -15.79
N PRO A 123 23.78 9.20 -16.17
CA PRO A 123 25.21 9.45 -16.17
C PRO A 123 25.47 10.74 -16.97
N GLY A 124 26.14 11.71 -16.35
CA GLY A 124 26.56 12.92 -17.05
C GLY A 124 27.33 12.57 -18.33
N PRO A 125 27.35 13.46 -19.34
CA PRO A 125 27.99 13.16 -20.62
C PRO A 125 29.42 12.66 -20.36
N MET A 126 29.72 11.45 -20.83
CA MET A 126 31.10 10.99 -20.93
C MET A 126 31.83 11.99 -21.82
N GLN A 127 32.76 12.75 -21.25
CA GLN A 127 33.67 13.62 -21.99
C GLN A 127 34.63 12.79 -22.84
#